data_AF-A0A847NY08-F1
#
_entry.id   AF-A0A847NY08-F1
#
_cell.length_a   1.000
_cell.length_b   1.000
_cell.length_c   1.000
_cell.angle_alpha   90.00
_cell.angle_beta   90.00
_cell.angle_gamma   90.00
#
_symmetry.space_group_name_H-M   'P 1'
#
loop_
_entity.id
_entity.type
_entity.pdbx_description
1 polymer ?
#
loop_
_entity_poly.entity_id
_entity_poly.type
_entity_poly.pdbx_seq_one_letter_code
_entity_poly.pdbx_strand_id
1 'polypeptide(L)'
;MKKIIFASGLFLVFIITLTLIKPNFIVNSWFIFTDSDYVIPKESKIFSFNPTVMNSGSGDWWIYGEDSNYYYYFTGNDIAYIKRSKKSAKKCDGFNPHDYHTWCGK
;
A
#
# COMPACT_ATOMS: atom_id res chain seq x y z
N MET A 1 5.30 0.27 42.30
CA MET A 1 5.18 1.52 41.51
C MET A 1 6.31 1.72 40.50
N LYS A 2 7.60 1.85 40.89
CA LYS A 2 8.71 2.05 39.93
C LYS A 2 8.82 0.98 38.83
N LYS A 3 8.64 -0.31 39.16
CA LYS A 3 8.62 -1.41 38.17
C LYS A 3 7.46 -1.33 37.18
N ILE A 4 6.30 -0.84 37.62
CA ILE A 4 5.11 -0.68 36.77
C ILE A 4 5.32 0.48 35.79
N ILE A 5 5.85 1.61 36.28
CA ILE A 5 6.19 2.77 35.45
C ILE A 5 7.27 2.42 34.40
N PHE A 6 8.26 1.60 34.79
CA PHE A 6 9.30 1.15 33.88
C PHE A 6 8.77 0.18 32.81
N ALA A 7 7.90 -0.75 33.21
CA ALA A 7 7.25 -1.68 32.29
C ALA A 7 6.31 -0.97 31.31
N SER A 8 5.55 0.04 31.76
CA SER A 8 4.70 0.85 30.88
C SER A 8 5.52 1.71 29.92
N GLY A 9 6.67 2.23 30.34
CA GLY A 9 7.61 2.93 29.45
C GLY A 9 8.18 2.02 28.35
N LEU A 10 8.63 0.81 28.70
CA LEU A 10 9.12 -0.19 27.75
C LEU A 10 8.03 -0.62 26.75
N PHE A 11 6.80 -0.81 27.21
CA PHE A 11 5.67 -1.15 26.36
C PHE A 11 5.35 -0.03 25.35
N LEU A 12 5.39 1.23 25.79
CA LEU A 12 5.14 2.37 24.92
C LEU A 12 6.22 2.51 23.84
N VAL A 13 7.51 2.35 24.21
CA VAL A 13 8.63 2.34 23.26
C VAL A 13 8.49 1.18 22.26
N PHE A 14 8.10 0.00 22.73
CA PHE A 14 7.87 -1.16 21.85
C PHE A 14 6.79 -0.89 20.80
N ILE A 15 5.66 -0.29 21.20
CA ILE A 15 4.60 0.11 20.26
C ILE A 15 5.12 1.14 19.26
N ILE A 16 5.81 2.18 19.70
CA ILE A 16 6.37 3.21 18.80
C ILE A 16 7.38 2.59 17.82
N THR A 17 8.23 1.67 18.27
CA THR A 17 9.15 0.98 17.35
C THR A 17 8.40 0.13 16.33
N LEU A 18 7.34 -0.58 16.73
CA LEU A 18 6.53 -1.37 15.80
C LEU A 18 5.83 -0.49 14.75
N THR A 19 5.33 0.69 15.13
CA THR A 19 4.68 1.61 14.20
C THR A 19 5.67 2.22 13.20
N LEU A 20 6.89 2.56 13.65
CA LEU A 20 7.94 3.11 12.78
C LEU A 20 8.51 2.08 11.79
N ILE A 21 8.55 0.79 12.16
CA ILE A 21 9.11 -0.27 11.30
C ILE A 21 8.15 -0.66 10.17
N LYS A 22 6.83 -0.44 10.33
CA LYS A 22 5.81 -0.85 9.33
C LYS A 22 4.71 0.21 9.12
N PRO A 23 5.05 1.40 8.59
CA PRO A 23 4.06 2.47 8.37
C PRO A 23 2.89 2.02 7.49
N ASN A 24 3.16 1.18 6.48
CA ASN A 24 2.14 0.69 5.56
C ASN A 24 1.03 -0.11 6.25
N PHE A 25 1.33 -0.83 7.35
CA PHE A 25 0.30 -1.57 8.06
C PHE A 25 -0.78 -0.66 8.62
N ILE A 26 -0.37 0.42 9.30
CA ILE A 26 -1.29 1.35 9.94
C ILE A 26 -2.14 2.05 8.89
N VAL A 27 -1.49 2.57 7.85
CA VAL A 27 -2.16 3.28 6.75
C VAL A 27 -3.14 2.36 6.03
N ASN A 28 -2.69 1.16 5.64
CA ASN A 28 -3.57 0.20 4.97
C ASN A 28 -4.72 -0.28 5.87
N SER A 29 -4.47 -0.54 7.16
CA SER A 29 -5.53 -0.91 8.10
C SER A 29 -6.57 0.19 8.28
N TRP A 30 -6.15 1.45 8.33
CA TRP A 30 -7.05 2.59 8.41
C TRP A 30 -7.97 2.65 7.20
N PHE A 31 -7.40 2.63 5.98
CA PHE A 31 -8.21 2.77 4.76
C PHE A 31 -9.12 1.57 4.49
N ILE A 32 -8.69 0.34 4.78
CA ILE A 32 -9.58 -0.84 4.72
C ILE A 32 -10.80 -0.66 5.65
N PHE A 33 -10.62 0.01 6.79
CA PHE A 33 -11.69 0.24 7.74
C PHE A 33 -12.62 1.39 7.34
N THR A 34 -12.09 2.45 6.73
CA THR A 34 -12.86 3.66 6.41
C THR A 34 -13.49 3.66 5.03
N ASP A 35 -12.97 2.87 4.07
CA ASP A 35 -13.46 2.84 2.69
C ASP A 35 -13.55 1.40 2.16
N SER A 36 -14.77 1.01 1.75
CA SER A 36 -15.03 -0.32 1.18
C SER A 36 -14.37 -0.55 -0.18
N ASP A 37 -14.06 0.52 -0.90
CA ASP A 37 -13.41 0.46 -2.21
C ASP A 37 -11.88 0.37 -2.07
N TYR A 38 -11.33 0.51 -0.86
CA TYR A 38 -9.92 0.30 -0.59
C TYR A 38 -9.57 -1.19 -0.58
N VAL A 39 -9.05 -1.67 -1.72
CA VAL A 39 -8.67 -3.07 -1.89
C VAL A 39 -7.15 -3.24 -1.85
N ILE A 40 -6.64 -4.14 -1.01
CA ILE A 40 -5.24 -4.59 -1.09
C ILE A 40 -5.12 -5.61 -2.23
N PRO A 41 -4.18 -5.43 -3.18
CA PRO A 41 -3.93 -6.43 -4.21
C PRO A 41 -3.63 -7.81 -3.62
N LYS A 42 -4.22 -8.87 -4.18
CA LYS A 42 -4.07 -10.27 -3.74
C LYS A 42 -2.62 -10.75 -3.76
N GLU A 43 -1.81 -10.21 -4.66
CA GLU A 43 -0.37 -10.47 -4.77
C GLU A 43 0.44 -9.79 -3.67
N SER A 44 -0.13 -8.77 -3.03
CA SER A 44 0.49 -8.01 -1.95
C SER A 44 -0.03 -8.41 -0.57
N LYS A 45 0.43 -7.69 0.44
CA LYS A 45 0.03 -7.83 1.84
C LYS A 45 -0.22 -6.45 2.43
N ILE A 46 -1.06 -6.40 3.46
CA ILE A 46 -1.35 -5.17 4.23
C ILE A 46 -0.10 -4.49 4.80
N PHE A 47 1.01 -5.22 5.01
CA PHE A 47 2.27 -4.67 5.50
C PHE A 47 3.21 -4.19 4.39
N SER A 48 3.01 -4.60 3.13
CA SER A 48 3.92 -4.36 2.02
C SER A 48 3.34 -3.48 0.93
N PHE A 49 2.02 -3.46 0.78
CA PHE A 49 1.36 -2.61 -0.20
C PHE A 49 1.56 -1.14 0.14
N ASN A 50 1.95 -0.37 -0.86
CA ASN A 50 2.21 1.06 -0.77
C ASN A 50 1.37 1.80 -1.82
N PRO A 51 0.26 2.45 -1.44
CA PRO A 51 -0.39 3.43 -2.29
C PRO A 51 0.58 4.56 -2.64
N THR A 52 0.66 4.89 -3.92
CA THR A 52 1.56 5.95 -4.42
C THR A 52 0.80 7.14 -4.98
N VAL A 53 -0.45 6.93 -5.43
CA VAL A 53 -1.37 7.97 -5.85
C VAL A 53 -2.73 7.63 -5.27
N MET A 54 -3.28 8.54 -4.47
CA MET A 54 -4.63 8.43 -3.92
C MET A 54 -5.66 9.06 -4.85
N ASN A 55 -6.90 8.60 -4.76
CA ASN A 55 -8.03 9.26 -5.37
C ASN A 55 -8.16 10.71 -4.85
N SER A 56 -8.36 11.66 -5.75
CA SER A 56 -8.59 13.07 -5.38
C SER A 56 -10.08 13.43 -5.29
N GLY A 57 -10.98 12.50 -5.63
CA GLY A 57 -12.42 12.65 -5.53
C GLY A 57 -12.97 12.25 -4.16
N SER A 58 -14.23 11.83 -4.14
CA SER A 58 -14.84 11.24 -2.96
C SER A 58 -14.31 9.82 -2.72
N GLY A 59 -13.91 9.52 -1.50
CA GLY A 59 -13.40 8.21 -1.09
C GLY A 59 -11.90 8.19 -0.88
N ASP A 60 -11.46 7.33 0.02
CA ASP A 60 -10.09 7.12 0.48
C ASP A 60 -9.45 5.89 -0.17
N TRP A 61 -9.67 5.68 -1.48
CA TRP A 61 -9.06 4.59 -2.26
C TRP A 61 -7.88 5.07 -3.11
N TRP A 62 -7.05 4.12 -3.58
CA TRP A 62 -5.82 4.40 -4.32
C TRP A 62 -6.01 4.26 -5.82
N ILE A 63 -5.38 5.13 -6.62
CA ILE A 63 -5.33 5.02 -8.10
C ILE A 63 -4.13 4.17 -8.53
N TYR A 64 -2.95 4.46 -7.96
CA TYR A 64 -1.72 3.72 -8.23
C TYR A 64 -1.09 3.25 -6.94
N GLY A 65 -0.55 2.03 -6.93
CA GLY A 65 0.17 1.47 -5.80
C GLY A 65 1.24 0.51 -6.24
N GLU A 66 2.06 0.05 -5.29
CA GLU A 66 3.12 -0.91 -5.57
C GLU A 66 3.48 -1.75 -4.34
N ASP A 67 4.23 -2.81 -4.59
CA ASP A 67 5.02 -3.49 -3.57
C ASP A 67 6.42 -3.81 -4.12
N SER A 68 7.13 -4.76 -3.50
CA SER A 68 8.47 -5.15 -3.96
C SER A 68 8.49 -5.80 -5.35
N ASN A 69 7.38 -6.37 -5.81
CA ASN A 69 7.30 -7.23 -6.98
C ASN A 69 6.47 -6.64 -8.13
N TYR A 70 5.45 -5.84 -7.82
CA TYR A 70 4.48 -5.34 -8.80
C TYR A 70 4.17 -3.85 -8.63
N TYR A 71 3.80 -3.22 -9.74
CA TYR A 71 3.00 -2.00 -9.80
C TYR A 71 1.53 -2.38 -9.98
N TYR A 72 0.62 -1.57 -9.43
CA TYR A 72 -0.82 -1.76 -9.48
C TYR A 72 -1.53 -0.48 -9.92
N TYR A 73 -2.55 -0.63 -10.75
CA TYR A 73 -3.46 0.44 -11.17
C TYR A 73 -4.89 0.02 -10.87
N PHE A 74 -5.59 0.78 -10.04
CA PHE A 74 -6.98 0.49 -9.68
C PHE A 74 -7.90 0.85 -10.84
N THR A 75 -8.76 -0.08 -11.22
CA THR A 75 -9.64 0.07 -12.38
C THR A 75 -11.08 0.45 -12.03
N GLY A 76 -11.48 0.34 -10.76
CA GLY A 76 -12.82 0.71 -10.29
C GLY A 76 -13.98 -0.09 -10.90
N ASN A 77 -13.70 -1.25 -11.52
CA ASN A 77 -14.67 -2.11 -12.22
C ASN A 77 -14.63 -3.56 -11.67
N ASP A 78 -15.31 -4.52 -12.33
CA ASP A 78 -15.38 -5.94 -11.93
C ASP A 78 -14.00 -6.59 -11.63
N ILE A 79 -12.97 -6.14 -12.36
CA ILE A 79 -11.58 -6.36 -12.00
C ILE A 79 -11.17 -5.14 -11.16
N ALA A 80 -10.80 -5.38 -9.90
CA ALA A 80 -10.44 -4.29 -8.98
C ALA A 80 -9.17 -3.54 -9.42
N TYR A 81 -8.21 -4.21 -10.05
CA TYR A 81 -6.94 -3.61 -10.47
C TYR A 81 -6.21 -4.38 -11.58
N ILE A 82 -5.36 -3.66 -12.32
CA ILE A 82 -4.34 -4.20 -13.23
C ILE A 82 -2.99 -4.25 -12.49
N LYS A 83 -2.16 -5.26 -12.77
CA LYS A 83 -0.81 -5.39 -12.20
C LYS A 83 0.27 -5.48 -13.26
N ARG A 84 1.47 -4.98 -12.95
CA ARG A 84 2.67 -5.14 -13.78
C ARG A 84 3.88 -5.53 -12.94
N SER A 85 4.55 -6.62 -13.30
CA SER A 85 5.79 -7.01 -12.62
C SER A 85 6.88 -5.95 -12.79
N LYS A 86 7.51 -5.55 -11.68
CA LYS A 86 8.67 -4.64 -11.70
C LYS A 86 9.84 -5.20 -12.52
N LYS A 87 10.01 -6.53 -12.51
CA LYS A 87 11.05 -7.21 -13.32
C LYS A 87 10.82 -6.99 -14.82
N SER A 88 9.57 -7.11 -15.28
CA SER A 88 9.22 -6.94 -16.69
C SER A 88 9.07 -5.46 -17.09
N ALA A 89 8.71 -4.58 -16.15
CA ALA A 89 8.67 -3.13 -16.37
C ALA A 89 10.05 -2.54 -16.71
N LYS A 90 11.15 -3.06 -16.16
CA LYS A 90 12.52 -2.62 -16.48
C LYS A 90 12.91 -2.75 -17.95
N LYS A 91 12.19 -3.57 -18.72
CA LYS A 91 12.43 -3.81 -20.15
C LYS A 91 11.47 -3.04 -21.06
N CYS A 92 10.69 -2.13 -20.46
CA CYS A 92 9.56 -1.48 -21.09
C CYS A 92 9.96 -0.02 -21.34
N ASP A 93 10.24 0.31 -22.60
CA ASP A 93 10.63 1.67 -22.96
C ASP A 93 9.49 2.65 -22.68
N GLY A 94 9.81 3.77 -22.04
CA GLY A 94 8.83 4.79 -21.66
C GLY A 94 7.91 4.40 -20.49
N PHE A 95 8.23 3.33 -19.75
CA PHE A 95 7.42 2.92 -18.60
C PHE A 95 7.34 4.00 -17.52
N ASN A 96 6.10 4.30 -17.10
CA ASN A 96 5.80 5.18 -15.98
C ASN A 96 4.88 4.45 -14.97
N PRO A 97 5.28 4.31 -13.70
CA PRO A 97 4.47 3.63 -12.68
C PRO A 97 3.14 4.33 -12.36
N HIS A 98 2.98 5.60 -12.75
CA HIS A 98 1.76 6.41 -12.52
C HIS A 98 1.00 6.69 -13.82
N ASP A 99 1.28 5.92 -14.88
CA ASP A 99 0.51 5.96 -16.12
C ASP A 99 0.39 4.54 -16.69
N TYR A 100 -0.74 3.87 -16.43
CA TYR A 100 -0.99 2.52 -16.90
C TYR A 100 -1.02 2.40 -18.44
N HIS A 101 -1.17 3.51 -19.17
CA HIS A 101 -1.11 3.50 -20.63
C HIS A 101 0.28 3.09 -21.13
N THR A 102 1.32 3.41 -20.38
CA THR A 102 2.73 3.08 -20.68
C THR A 102 3.13 1.64 -20.31
N TRP A 103 2.25 0.88 -19.65
CA TRP A 103 2.56 -0.48 -19.21
C TRP A 103 2.44 -1.46 -20.39
N CYS A 104 3.58 -1.93 -20.91
CA CYS A 104 3.61 -2.90 -22.00
C CYS A 104 3.09 -4.29 -21.58
N GLY A 105 2.40 -4.99 -22.50
CA GLY A 105 1.93 -6.36 -22.29
C GLY A 105 0.99 -6.50 -21.09
N LYS A 106 0.12 -5.50 -20.92
CA LYS A 106 -0.98 -5.44 -19.95
C LYS A 106 -2.13 -6.34 -20.34
#